data_AF-A0A7X4E0B1-F1
#
_entry.id   AF-A0A7X4E0B1-F1
#
_cell.length_a   1.000
_cell.length_b   1.000
_cell.length_c   1.000
_cell.angle_alpha   90.00
_cell.angle_beta   90.00
_cell.angle_gamma   90.00
#
_symmetry.space_group_name_H-M   'P 1'
#
loop_
_entity.id
_entity.type
_entity.pdbx_description
1 polymer ?
#
loop_
_entity_poly.entity_id
_entity_poly.type
_entity_poly.pdbx_seq_one_letter_code
_entity_poly.pdbx_strand_id
1 'polypeptide(L)'
;MQIAQLDAGEGATRFSVEGRSIGTIALSRFWDGLEASDFIRNVRLLSTEHLVEPISGSRPPRTRYSFVLEAEYEARASHSAESLPLTARPEFP
;
A
#
# COMPACT_ATOMS: atom_id res chain seq x y z
N MET A 1 6.96 6.83 7.18
CA MET A 1 6.69 5.98 6.00
C MET A 1 6.88 6.85 4.79
N GLN A 2 7.59 6.35 3.80
CA GLN A 2 7.84 7.03 2.54
C GLN A 2 7.35 6.14 1.40
N ILE A 3 6.77 6.75 0.38
CA ILE A 3 6.34 6.05 -0.84
C ILE A 3 7.05 6.74 -2.00
N ALA A 4 7.73 5.96 -2.83
CA ALA A 4 8.42 6.45 -4.01
C ALA A 4 7.88 5.72 -5.24
N GLN A 5 7.50 6.46 -6.28
CA GLN A 5 7.15 5.87 -7.55
C GLN A 5 8.44 5.44 -8.26
N LEU A 6 8.51 4.18 -8.70
CA LEU A 6 9.68 3.62 -9.38
C LEU A 6 9.56 3.77 -10.89
N ASP A 7 8.38 3.52 -11.45
CA ASP A 7 8.12 3.64 -12.89
C ASP A 7 6.70 4.15 -13.17
N ALA A 8 6.55 4.93 -14.25
CA ALA A 8 5.28 5.40 -14.79
C ALA A 8 5.13 4.88 -16.23
N GLY A 9 4.90 3.58 -16.40
CA GLY A 9 4.63 2.98 -17.71
C GLY A 9 3.15 3.04 -18.10
N GLU A 10 2.84 2.89 -19.39
CA GLU A 10 1.48 2.61 -19.85
C GLU A 10 1.05 1.22 -19.32
N GLY A 11 0.22 1.19 -18.28
CA GLY A 11 -0.35 -0.04 -17.71
C GLY A 11 -0.41 -0.01 -16.18
N ALA A 12 0.71 -0.29 -15.53
CA ALA A 12 0.81 -0.34 -14.07
C ALA A 12 1.88 0.64 -13.55
N THR A 13 1.54 1.36 -12.48
CA THR A 13 2.47 2.25 -11.78
C THR A 13 3.17 1.48 -10.68
N ARG A 14 4.47 1.24 -10.82
CA ARG A 14 5.26 0.56 -9.80
C ARG A 14 5.70 1.55 -8.73
N PHE A 15 5.58 1.16 -7.46
CA PHE A 15 5.98 1.97 -6.33
C PHE A 15 6.71 1.15 -5.25
N SER A 16 7.61 1.82 -4.55
CA SER A 16 8.31 1.35 -3.36
C SER A 16 7.69 1.99 -2.12
N VAL A 17 7.49 1.20 -1.07
CA VAL A 17 7.07 1.65 0.26
C VAL A 17 8.17 1.32 1.26
N GLU A 18 8.70 2.37 1.87
CA GLU A 18 9.69 2.28 2.93
C GLU A 18 9.06 2.66 4.27
N GLY A 19 9.21 1.78 5.25
CA GLY A 19 8.53 1.94 6.53
C GLY A 19 9.28 1.35 7.71
N ARG A 20 8.73 1.64 8.89
CA ARG A 20 9.18 1.04 10.15
C ARG A 20 7.99 0.44 10.87
N SER A 21 8.13 -0.78 11.38
CA SER A 21 7.12 -1.45 12.19
C SER A 21 7.63 -1.73 13.60
N ILE A 22 6.69 -1.87 14.55
CA ILE A 22 6.97 -2.19 15.95
C ILE A 22 7.25 -3.70 16.14
N GLY A 23 7.02 -4.51 15.11
CA GLY A 23 7.17 -5.96 15.15
C GLY A 23 6.74 -6.61 13.83
N THR A 24 7.10 -7.87 13.65
CA THR A 24 6.73 -8.66 12.47
C THR A 24 5.23 -8.76 12.28
N ILE A 25 4.45 -8.90 13.37
CA ILE A 25 2.97 -8.94 13.32
C ILE A 25 2.39 -7.69 12.65
N ALA A 26 2.90 -6.50 13.00
CA ALA A 26 2.42 -5.24 12.42
C ALA A 26 2.80 -5.13 10.93
N LEU A 27 3.98 -5.64 10.55
CA LEU A 27 4.41 -5.70 9.15
C LEU A 27 3.54 -6.68 8.35
N SER A 28 3.28 -7.89 8.88
CA SER A 28 2.42 -8.88 8.23
C SER A 28 1.03 -8.32 7.98
N ARG A 29 0.39 -7.70 8.98
CA ARG A 29 -0.93 -7.09 8.80
C ARG A 29 -0.95 -5.97 7.74
N PHE A 30 0.12 -5.19 7.67
CA PHE A 30 0.26 -4.16 6.65
C PHE A 30 0.38 -4.79 5.26
N TRP A 31 1.20 -5.83 5.13
CA TRP A 31 1.34 -6.60 3.90
C TRP A 31 -0.01 -7.21 3.48
N ASP A 32 -0.70 -7.91 4.38
CA ASP A 32 -1.99 -8.54 4.11
C ASP A 32 -3.01 -7.51 3.58
N GLY A 33 -2.99 -6.28 4.11
CA GLY A 33 -3.84 -5.19 3.65
C GLY A 33 -3.51 -4.70 2.23
N LEU A 34 -2.24 -4.74 1.82
CA LEU A 34 -1.84 -4.43 0.45
C LEU A 34 -2.28 -5.54 -0.52
N GLU A 35 -2.15 -6.80 -0.12
CA GLU A 35 -2.58 -7.94 -0.93
C GLU A 35 -4.11 -8.02 -1.08
N ALA A 36 -4.84 -7.61 -0.05
CA ALA A 36 -6.31 -7.55 -0.08
C ALA A 36 -6.87 -6.40 -0.94
N SER A 37 -6.03 -5.46 -1.39
CA SER A 37 -6.48 -4.32 -2.18
C SER A 37 -6.92 -4.73 -3.59
N ASP A 38 -7.98 -4.12 -4.11
CA ASP A 38 -8.42 -4.33 -5.50
C ASP A 38 -7.52 -3.68 -6.55
N PHE A 39 -6.68 -2.72 -6.13
CA PHE A 39 -5.86 -1.89 -7.02
C PHE A 39 -4.37 -2.19 -6.94
N ILE A 40 -3.94 -2.89 -5.89
CA ILE A 40 -2.52 -3.18 -5.65
C ILE A 40 -2.27 -4.64 -6.01
N ARG A 41 -1.21 -4.87 -6.79
CA ARG A 41 -0.79 -6.17 -7.29
C ARG A 41 0.71 -6.34 -7.07
N ASN A 42 1.17 -7.59 -7.19
CA ASN A 42 2.59 -7.93 -7.20
C ASN A 42 3.35 -7.37 -5.97
N VAL A 43 2.75 -7.45 -4.78
CA VAL A 43 3.38 -7.02 -3.53
C VAL A 43 4.56 -7.93 -3.21
N ARG A 44 5.75 -7.36 -3.04
CA ARG A 44 7.00 -8.09 -2.78
C ARG A 44 7.82 -7.36 -1.72
N LEU A 45 8.25 -8.08 -0.69
CA LEU A 45 9.21 -7.55 0.28
C LEU A 45 10.62 -7.66 -0.27
N LEU A 46 11.23 -6.50 -0.50
CA LEU A 46 12.60 -6.40 -0.99
C LEU A 46 13.61 -6.55 0.14
N SER A 47 13.33 -5.95 1.30
CA SER A 47 14.22 -6.05 2.46
C SER A 47 13.48 -5.88 3.77
N THR A 48 14.04 -6.48 4.81
CA THR A 48 13.63 -6.27 6.20
C THR A 48 14.87 -6.26 7.08
N GLU A 49 15.00 -5.21 7.89
CA GLU A 49 16.14 -5.05 8.78
C GLU A 49 15.65 -4.92 10.21
N HIS A 50 16.25 -5.69 11.12
CA HIS A 50 15.97 -5.56 12.54
C HIS A 50 16.77 -4.38 13.09
N LEU A 51 16.04 -3.35 13.55
CA LEU A 51 16.60 -2.17 14.18
C LEU A 51 16.41 -2.30 15.69
N VAL A 52 17.52 -2.33 16.41
CA VAL A 52 17.53 -2.20 17.87
C VAL A 52 17.72 -0.73 18.18
N GLU A 53 16.67 -0.04 18.62
CA GLU A 53 16.80 1.34 19.05
C GLU A 53 17.64 1.38 20.34
N PRO A 54 18.80 2.08 20.35
CA PRO A 54 19.65 2.14 21.52
C PRO A 54 18.91 2.82 22.68
N ILE A 55 19.25 2.38 23.89
CA ILE A 55 18.66 2.87 25.13
C ILE A 55 18.99 4.36 25.27
N SER A 56 17.99 5.23 25.04
CA SER A 56 18.07 6.65 25.42
C SER A 56 17.31 6.85 26.74
N GLY A 57 18.03 7.08 27.83
CA GLY A 57 17.48 7.27 29.17
C GLY A 57 16.96 5.97 29.81
N SER A 58 15.89 6.06 30.61
CA SER A 58 15.32 4.94 31.40
C SER A 58 14.39 3.99 30.63
N ARG A 59 14.36 4.06 29.29
CA ARG A 59 13.43 3.24 28.49
C ARG A 59 14.10 1.93 28.06
N PRO A 60 13.39 0.79 28.13
CA PRO A 60 13.93 -0.47 27.63
C PRO A 60 14.20 -0.38 26.12
N PRO A 61 15.16 -1.17 25.61
CA PRO A 61 15.43 -1.25 24.18
C PRO A 61 14.15 -1.62 23.43
N ARG A 62 13.90 -0.94 22.31
CA ARG A 62 12.75 -1.22 21.47
C ARG A 62 13.22 -1.85 20.17
N THR A 63 12.71 -3.04 19.91
CA THR A 63 12.80 -3.68 18.60
C THR A 63 11.90 -2.93 17.62
N ARG A 64 12.47 -2.59 16.48
CA ARG A 64 11.81 -2.06 15.30
C ARG A 64 12.24 -2.87 14.10
N TYR A 65 11.42 -2.88 13.06
CA TYR A 65 11.81 -3.43 11.77
C TYR A 65 11.74 -2.33 10.73
N SER A 66 12.83 -2.09 10.02
CA SER A 66 12.81 -1.35 8.77
C SER A 66 12.36 -2.31 7.67
N PHE A 67 11.55 -1.85 6.73
CA PHE A 67 11.15 -2.67 5.59
C PHE A 67 11.06 -1.84 4.32
N VAL A 68 11.31 -2.52 3.20
CA VAL A 68 11.10 -1.99 1.84
C VAL A 68 10.23 -2.97 1.08
N LEU A 69 9.06 -2.51 0.65
CA LEU A 69 8.12 -3.27 -0.18
C LEU A 69 8.06 -2.64 -1.57
N GLU A 70 8.00 -3.47 -2.60
CA GLU A 70 7.61 -3.06 -3.95
C GLU A 70 6.20 -3.56 -4.23
N ALA A 71 5.40 -2.75 -4.90
CA ALA A 71 4.12 -3.18 -5.41
C ALA A 71 3.76 -2.40 -6.69
N GLU A 72 2.73 -2.88 -7.37
CA GLU A 72 2.23 -2.28 -8.59
C GLU A 72 0.80 -1.82 -8.38
N TYR A 73 0.53 -0.57 -8.76
CA TYR A 73 -0.81 -0.02 -8.82
C TYR A 73 -1.34 -0.23 -10.24
N GLU A 74 -2.43 -0.98 -10.34
CA GLU A 74 -3.15 -1.20 -11.59
C GLU A 74 -4.51 -0.50 -11.50
N ALA A 75 -4.66 0.58 -12.26
CA ALA A 75 -5.95 1.22 -12.43
C ALA A 75 -6.84 0.28 -13.26
N ARG A 76 -7.56 -0.64 -12.61
CA ARG A 76 -8.56 -1.45 -13.32
C ARG A 76 -9.45 -0.52 -14.14
N ALA A 77 -9.57 -0.82 -15.44
CA ALA A 77 -10.42 -0.13 -16.40
C ALA A 77 -11.93 -0.34 -16.14
N SER A 78 -12.36 -0.30 -14.87
CA SER A 78 -13.71 -0.61 -14.41
C SER A 78 -14.21 0.42 -13.41
N HIS A 79 -13.75 1.66 -13.54
CA HIS A 79 -14.61 2.81 -13.31
C HIS A 79 -14.85 3.51 -14.65
N SER A 80 -15.13 2.73 -15.70
CA SER A 80 -16.09 3.20 -16.68
C SER A 80 -17.35 3.45 -15.87
N ALA A 81 -17.52 4.68 -15.41
CA ALA A 81 -18.77 5.15 -14.87
C ALA A 81 -19.83 4.69 -15.86
N GLU A 82 -20.65 3.73 -15.46
CA GLU A 82 -21.89 3.43 -16.15
C GLU A 82 -22.65 4.75 -16.12
N SER A 83 -22.48 5.51 -17.19
CA SER A 83 -23.03 6.85 -17.32
C SER A 83 -24.49 6.60 -17.63
N LEU A 84 -25.26 6.30 -16.58
CA LEU A 84 -26.70 6.26 -16.69
C LEU A 84 -27.10 7.62 -17.26
N PRO A 85 -27.76 7.66 -18.44
CA PRO A 85 -28.17 8.93 -19.00
C PRO A 85 -29.09 9.62 -17.99
N LEU A 86 -28.77 10.87 -17.63
CA LEU A 86 -29.55 11.74 -16.74
C LEU A 86 -30.93 12.12 -17.33
N THR A 87 -31.40 11.43 -18.38
CA THR A 87 -32.64 11.71 -19.11
C THR A 87 -33.67 10.61 -18.87
N ALA A 88 -33.91 10.23 -17.62
CA ALA A 88 -35.17 9.59 -17.25
C ALA A 88 -35.94 10.59 -16.39
N ARG A 89 -36.60 11.57 -17.04
CA ARG A 89 -37.64 12.35 -16.39
C ARG A 89 -38.81 11.39 -16.18
N PRO A 90 -39.20 11.04 -14.94
CA PRO A 90 -40.39 10.24 -14.75
C PRO A 90 -41.59 11.12 -15.09
N GLU A 91 -42.21 10.88 -16.25
CA GLU A 91 -43.54 11.39 -16.54
C GLU A 91 -44.52 10.47 -15.81
N PHE A 92 -45.03 10.94 -14.67
CA PHE A 92 -46.16 10.28 -14.00
C PHE A 92 -47.48 10.75 -14.64
N PRO A 93 -48.44 9.84 -14.85
CA PRO A 93 -49.78 10.16 -15.36
C PRO A 93 -50.62 10.98 -14.36
#